data_AF-A0A3D1RXR8-F1
#
_entry.id   AF-A0A3D1RXR8-F1
#
_cell.length_a   1.000
_cell.length_b   1.000
_cell.length_c   1.000
_cell.angle_alpha   90.00
_cell.angle_beta   90.00
_cell.angle_gamma   90.00
#
_symmetry.space_group_name_H-M   'P 1'
#
loop_
_entity.id
_entity.type
_entity.pdbx_description
1 polymer ?
#
loop_
_entity_poly.entity_id
_entity_poly.type
_entity_poly.pdbx_seq_one_letter_code
_entity_poly.pdbx_strand_id
1 'polypeptide(L)'
;CNITDTGSLGHNDMTDGSRGTFSSGMSTIFAARKAIEILRQRAADTWAIPIKDVTWEDGQAIAKGKKHKKLKPLSLNELAAASPNSGGPIAGHSQIVADGAGVSFASHICDIE
;
A
#
# COMPACT_ATOMS: atom_id res chain seq x y z
N CYS A 1 -6.48 5.29 -14.52
CA CYS A 1 -5.12 4.73 -14.37
C CYS A 1 -4.68 4.29 -15.76
N ASN A 2 -3.73 4.98 -16.37
CA ASN A 2 -3.13 4.51 -17.61
C ASN A 2 -1.93 3.66 -17.22
N ILE A 3 -2.09 2.34 -17.34
CA ILE A 3 -0.99 1.40 -17.13
C ILE A 3 -0.02 1.62 -18.30
N THR A 4 1.29 1.70 -18.03
CA THR A 4 2.40 1.93 -19.00
C THR A 4 2.62 3.37 -19.51
N ASP A 5 1.96 4.38 -18.95
CA ASP A 5 2.18 5.77 -19.33
C ASP A 5 3.51 6.32 -18.78
N THR A 6 4.44 6.66 -19.68
CA THR A 6 5.76 7.21 -19.35
C THR A 6 5.72 8.67 -18.90
N GLY A 7 4.58 9.35 -19.05
CA GLY A 7 4.37 10.69 -18.47
C GLY A 7 4.10 10.66 -16.96
N SER A 8 3.55 9.55 -16.44
CA SER A 8 3.19 9.40 -15.03
C SER A 8 4.08 8.42 -14.26
N LEU A 9 4.83 7.56 -14.96
CA LEU A 9 5.78 6.62 -14.37
C LEU A 9 7.19 6.88 -14.90
N GLY A 10 8.17 6.83 -13.99
CA GLY A 10 9.58 6.82 -14.36
C GLY A 10 9.98 5.55 -15.12
N HIS A 11 11.29 5.34 -15.30
CA HIS A 11 11.80 4.17 -16.01
C HIS A 11 11.29 2.87 -15.39
N ASN A 12 10.68 2.02 -16.23
CA ASN A 12 10.37 0.63 -15.91
C ASN A 12 11.16 -0.23 -16.89
N ASP A 13 11.94 -1.18 -16.36
CA ASP A 13 12.59 -2.18 -17.20
C ASP A 13 11.57 -3.07 -17.91
N MET A 14 12.01 -3.70 -19.01
CA MET A 14 11.18 -4.56 -19.86
C MET A 14 10.44 -5.65 -19.05
N THR A 15 9.22 -5.95 -19.50
CA THR A 15 8.45 -7.11 -19.07
C THR A 15 9.01 -8.35 -19.76
N ASP A 16 9.99 -8.97 -19.13
CA ASP A 16 10.63 -10.21 -19.58
C ASP A 16 11.09 -11.05 -18.37
N GLY A 17 11.43 -12.32 -18.57
CA GLY A 17 11.92 -13.22 -17.52
C GLY A 17 10.93 -13.44 -16.39
N SER A 18 9.63 -13.27 -16.66
CA SER A 18 8.53 -13.36 -15.68
C SER A 18 8.64 -12.39 -14.48
N ARG A 19 9.52 -11.39 -14.54
CA ARG A 19 9.81 -10.47 -13.42
C ARG A 19 8.70 -9.47 -13.13
N GLY A 20 7.77 -9.27 -14.07
CA GLY A 20 6.74 -8.24 -14.00
C GLY A 20 5.91 -8.34 -12.72
N THR A 21 5.42 -9.53 -12.39
CA THR A 21 4.64 -9.79 -11.17
C THR A 21 5.44 -9.48 -9.91
N PHE A 22 6.70 -9.94 -9.84
CA PHE A 22 7.54 -9.78 -8.66
C PHE A 22 7.89 -8.30 -8.40
N SER A 23 8.49 -7.64 -9.40
CA SER A 23 9.03 -6.29 -9.26
C SER A 23 7.95 -5.21 -9.17
N SER A 24 6.96 -5.24 -10.08
CA SER A 24 5.86 -4.27 -10.08
C SER A 24 4.90 -4.53 -8.92
N GLY A 25 4.71 -5.81 -8.54
CA GLY A 25 3.93 -6.20 -7.37
C GLY A 25 4.54 -5.66 -6.07
N MET A 26 5.85 -5.84 -5.86
CA MET A 26 6.53 -5.27 -4.68
C MET A 26 6.45 -3.74 -4.64
N SER A 27 6.67 -3.08 -5.78
CA SER A 27 6.53 -1.62 -5.87
C SER A 27 5.11 -1.16 -5.50
N THR A 28 4.09 -1.87 -5.98
CA THR A 28 2.68 -1.61 -5.64
C THR A 28 2.42 -1.79 -4.14
N ILE A 29 2.93 -2.86 -3.53
CA ILE A 29 2.81 -3.11 -2.09
C ILE A 29 3.45 -1.98 -1.29
N PHE A 30 4.64 -1.53 -1.68
CA PHE A 30 5.34 -0.45 -0.98
C PHE A 30 4.65 0.90 -1.15
N ALA A 31 4.12 1.19 -2.33
CA ALA A 31 3.31 2.38 -2.54
C ALA A 31 2.06 2.35 -1.64
N ALA A 32 1.34 1.22 -1.60
CA ALA A 32 0.19 1.05 -0.73
C ALA A 32 0.53 1.22 0.77
N ARG A 33 1.65 0.62 1.23
CA ARG A 33 2.14 0.80 2.61
C ARG A 33 2.45 2.26 2.94
N LYS A 34 3.06 3.00 2.02
CA LYS A 34 3.29 4.45 2.21
C LYS A 34 1.99 5.25 2.27
N ALA A 35 0.98 4.89 1.47
CA ALA A 35 -0.35 5.51 1.59
C ALA A 35 -0.99 5.20 2.96
N ILE A 36 -0.82 3.98 3.48
CA ILE A 36 -1.26 3.59 4.82
C ILE A 36 -0.56 4.41 5.91
N GLU A 37 0.74 4.71 5.80
CA GLU A 37 1.42 5.56 6.78
C GLU A 37 0.82 6.98 6.83
N ILE A 38 0.44 7.54 5.67
CA ILE A 38 -0.27 8.83 5.61
C ILE A 38 -1.64 8.73 6.27
N LEU A 39 -2.40 7.65 5.99
CA LEU A 39 -3.69 7.40 6.62
C LEU A 39 -3.58 7.29 8.15
N ARG A 40 -2.58 6.56 8.64
CA ARG A 40 -2.27 6.42 10.07
C ARG A 40 -1.89 7.76 10.70
N GLN A 41 -1.08 8.56 10.00
CA GLN A 41 -0.72 9.90 10.48
C GLN A 41 -1.96 10.80 10.62
N ARG A 42 -2.85 10.80 9.61
CA ARG A 42 -4.09 11.61 9.67
C ARG A 42 -5.03 11.19 10.79
N ALA A 43 -5.16 9.88 11.03
CA ALA A 43 -5.91 9.37 12.17
C ALA A 43 -5.28 9.79 13.50
N ALA A 44 -3.94 9.71 13.61
CA ALA A 44 -3.19 10.14 14.77
C ALA A 44 -3.43 11.63 15.07
N ASP A 45 -3.37 12.48 14.05
CA ASP A 45 -3.62 13.93 14.16
C ASP A 45 -5.07 14.21 14.56
N THR A 46 -6.04 13.50 13.97
CA THR A 46 -7.47 13.62 14.30
C THR A 46 -7.74 13.32 15.78
N TRP A 47 -7.05 12.34 16.35
CA TRP A 47 -7.19 11.98 17.76
C TRP A 47 -6.21 12.70 18.69
N ALA A 48 -5.28 13.49 18.15
CA ALA A 48 -4.16 14.08 18.86
C ALA A 48 -3.35 13.05 19.69
N ILE A 49 -3.03 11.90 19.08
CA ILE A 49 -2.22 10.83 19.70
C ILE A 49 -0.95 10.53 18.89
N PRO A 50 0.06 9.86 19.47
CA PRO A 50 1.24 9.45 18.71
C PRO A 50 0.91 8.42 17.61
N ILE A 51 1.48 8.57 16.41
CA ILE A 51 1.29 7.60 15.30
C ILE A 51 1.68 6.15 15.66
N LYS A 52 2.63 5.96 16.56
CA LYS A 52 3.02 4.63 17.08
C LYS A 52 1.86 3.90 17.77
N ASP A 53 0.88 4.66 18.25
CA ASP A 53 -0.32 4.15 18.91
C ASP A 53 -1.50 4.03 17.92
N VAL A 54 -1.24 4.10 16.61
CA VAL A 54 -2.24 3.89 15.55
C VAL A 54 -1.84 2.70 14.70
N THR A 55 -2.70 1.68 14.58
CA THR A 55 -2.55 0.56 13.64
C THR A 55 -3.54 0.68 12.49
N TRP A 56 -3.28 -0.04 11.40
CA TRP A 56 -4.17 -0.11 10.23
C TRP A 56 -4.61 -1.55 10.02
N GLU A 57 -5.92 -1.81 10.11
CA GLU A 57 -6.52 -3.15 10.04
C GLU A 57 -7.85 -3.05 9.27
N ASP A 58 -8.06 -3.96 8.32
CA ASP A 58 -9.31 -4.09 7.53
C ASP A 58 -9.87 -2.78 6.96
N GLY A 59 -8.97 -1.92 6.45
CA GLY A 59 -9.34 -0.63 5.85
C GLY A 59 -9.67 0.47 6.86
N GLN A 60 -9.25 0.32 8.12
CA GLN A 60 -9.51 1.26 9.20
C GLN A 60 -8.23 1.56 10.00
N ALA A 61 -8.11 2.80 10.47
CA ALA A 61 -7.16 3.17 11.50
C ALA A 61 -7.76 2.83 12.87
N ILE A 62 -6.98 2.16 13.73
CA ILE A 62 -7.37 1.74 15.08
C ILE A 62 -6.38 2.30 16.09
N ALA A 63 -6.88 2.95 17.15
CA ALA A 63 -6.02 3.43 18.23
C ALA A 63 -5.67 2.28 19.20
N LYS A 64 -4.38 2.02 19.37
CA LYS A 64 -3.83 0.99 20.25
C LYS A 64 -3.63 1.53 21.66
N GLY A 65 -3.87 0.67 22.67
CA GLY A 65 -3.55 0.95 24.07
C GLY A 65 -4.78 1.19 24.94
N LYS A 66 -4.68 0.81 26.23
CA LYS A 66 -5.81 0.87 27.18
C LYS A 66 -6.42 2.27 27.32
N LYS A 67 -5.61 3.32 27.17
CA LYS A 67 -6.04 4.72 27.25
C LYS A 67 -6.87 5.18 26.05
N HIS A 68 -6.75 4.50 24.91
CA HIS A 68 -7.35 4.89 23.64
C HIS A 68 -8.55 4.02 23.23
N LYS A 69 -8.94 3.04 24.07
CA LYS A 69 -10.06 2.10 23.80
C LYS A 69 -11.41 2.76 23.53
N LYS A 70 -11.60 4.02 23.92
CA LYS A 70 -12.84 4.77 23.68
C LYS A 70 -12.85 5.47 22.31
N LEU A 71 -11.71 5.54 21.62
CA LEU A 71 -11.63 6.13 20.29
C LEU A 71 -12.25 5.16 19.29
N LYS A 72 -13.26 5.64 18.55
CA LYS A 72 -13.87 4.90 17.45
C LYS A 72 -12.85 4.74 16.33
N PRO A 73 -12.68 3.55 15.73
CA PRO A 73 -11.89 3.38 14.52
C PRO A 73 -12.32 4.35 13.41
N LEU A 74 -11.36 4.82 12.63
CA LEU A 74 -11.61 5.67 11.47
C LEU A 74 -11.42 4.86 10.20
N SER A 75 -12.49 4.70 9.43
CA SER A 75 -12.45 3.99 8.15
C SER A 75 -11.70 4.79 7.08
N LEU A 76 -11.23 4.09 6.05
CA LEU A 76 -10.66 4.71 4.84
C LEU A 76 -11.60 5.75 4.23
N ASN A 77 -12.91 5.48 4.22
CA ASN A 77 -13.90 6.41 3.68
C ASN A 77 -13.98 7.69 4.52
N GLU A 78 -14.03 7.59 5.85
CA GLU A 78 -14.04 8.75 6.75
C GLU A 78 -12.75 9.59 6.59
N LEU A 79 -11.59 8.93 6.50
CA LEU A 79 -10.30 9.62 6.30
C LEU A 79 -10.19 10.26 4.91
N ALA A 80 -10.69 9.61 3.86
CA ALA A 80 -10.71 10.16 2.51
C ALA A 80 -11.67 11.35 2.40
N ALA A 81 -12.83 11.28 3.04
CA ALA A 81 -13.79 12.40 3.08
C ALA A 81 -13.21 13.62 3.81
N ALA A 82 -12.42 13.40 4.87
CA ALA A 82 -11.72 14.47 5.59
C ALA A 82 -10.45 14.98 4.88
N SER A 83 -10.03 14.36 3.77
CA SER A 83 -8.75 14.63 3.11
C SER A 83 -8.52 16.10 2.68
N PRO A 84 -9.53 16.86 2.20
CA PRO A 84 -9.32 18.27 1.81
C PRO A 84 -8.85 19.16 2.97
N ASN A 85 -9.25 18.82 4.20
CA ASN A 85 -8.95 19.58 5.41
C ASN A 85 -7.82 18.97 6.26
N SER A 86 -7.27 17.82 5.86
CA SER A 86 -6.26 17.05 6.63
C SER A 86 -4.96 16.83 5.83
N GLY A 87 -4.63 17.74 4.91
CA GLY A 87 -3.39 17.70 4.13
C GLY A 87 -3.53 17.29 2.67
N GLY A 88 -4.74 17.32 2.10
CA GLY A 88 -4.98 17.10 0.68
C GLY A 88 -5.05 15.62 0.28
N PRO A 89 -4.77 15.26 -0.99
CA PRO A 89 -4.86 13.89 -1.47
C PRO A 89 -4.02 12.89 -0.69
N ILE A 90 -4.49 11.65 -0.60
CA ILE A 90 -3.76 10.53 0.03
C ILE A 90 -3.14 9.70 -1.08
N ALA A 91 -1.81 9.71 -1.17
CA ALA A 91 -1.09 8.99 -2.20
C ALA A 91 0.22 8.40 -1.65
N GLY A 92 0.51 7.16 -2.04
CA GLY A 92 1.79 6.53 -1.79
C GLY A 92 2.59 6.39 -3.09
N HIS A 93 3.92 6.39 -2.97
CA HIS A 93 4.83 6.32 -4.12
C HIS A 93 5.98 5.36 -3.84
N SER A 94 6.32 4.52 -4.83
CA SER A 94 7.46 3.62 -4.74
C SER A 94 8.21 3.56 -6.07
N GLN A 95 9.53 3.54 -5.95
CA GLN A 95 10.50 3.29 -7.01
C GLN A 95 11.62 2.48 -6.36
N ILE A 96 11.85 1.25 -6.83
CA ILE A 96 12.79 0.31 -6.21
C ILE A 96 13.51 -0.51 -7.27
N VAL A 97 14.70 -0.99 -6.91
CA VAL A 97 15.30 -2.15 -7.54
C VAL A 97 14.84 -3.37 -6.74
N ALA A 98 13.96 -4.17 -7.35
CA ALA A 98 13.41 -5.37 -6.73
C ALA A 98 14.48 -6.47 -6.62
N ASP A 99 14.65 -7.03 -5.43
CA ASP A 99 15.61 -8.10 -5.14
C ASP A 99 14.97 -9.20 -4.28
N GLY A 100 15.59 -10.38 -4.23
CA GLY A 100 15.12 -11.54 -3.45
C GLY A 100 14.16 -12.46 -4.22
N ALA A 101 14.24 -12.50 -5.55
CA ALA A 101 13.44 -13.41 -6.35
C ALA A 101 13.84 -14.87 -6.12
N GLY A 102 12.84 -15.75 -5.95
CA GLY A 102 13.03 -17.19 -5.84
C GLY A 102 12.86 -17.92 -7.18
N VAL A 103 13.10 -19.24 -7.17
CA VAL A 103 12.87 -20.12 -8.32
C VAL A 103 11.40 -20.56 -8.41
N SER A 104 10.94 -20.86 -9.63
CA SER A 104 9.63 -21.47 -9.89
C SER A 104 9.79 -22.95 -10.23
N PHE A 105 8.90 -23.79 -9.73
CA PHE A 105 8.86 -25.23 -10.02
C PHE A 105 7.53 -25.59 -10.69
N ALA A 106 7.55 -26.55 -11.62
CA ALA A 106 6.35 -27.06 -12.29
C ALA A 106 6.47 -28.56 -12.58
N SER A 107 5.34 -29.27 -12.59
CA SER A 107 5.21 -30.65 -13.06
C SER A 107 3.95 -30.74 -13.92
N HIS A 108 4.04 -31.40 -15.07
CA HIS A 108 2.95 -31.52 -16.04
C HIS A 108 2.89 -32.95 -16.58
N ILE A 109 1.68 -33.52 -16.71
CA ILE A 109 1.41 -34.79 -17.39
C ILE A 109 0.41 -34.48 -18.50
N CYS A 110 0.68 -34.98 -19.71
CA CYS A 110 -0.15 -34.78 -20.89
C CYS A 110 -0.28 -36.10 -21.65
N ASP A 111 -1.51 -36.43 -22.06
CA ASP A 111 -1.84 -37.54 -22.95
C ASP A 111 -2.46 -36.97 -24.22
N ILE A 112 -2.06 -37.48 -25.38
CA ILE A 112 -2.42 -36.97 -26.71
C ILE A 112 -2.80 -38.14 -27.62
N GLU A 113 -4.10 -38.40 -27.77
CA GLU A 113 -4.63 -39.27 -28.82
C GLU A 113 -4.77 -38.53 -30.16
#